data_AF-A0A811Q0I5-F1
#
_entry.id   AF-A0A811Q0I5-F1
#
_cell.length_a   1.000
_cell.length_b   1.000
_cell.length_c   1.000
_cell.angle_alpha   90.00
_cell.angle_beta   90.00
_cell.angle_gamma   90.00
#
_symmetry.space_group_name_H-M   'P 1'
#
loop_
_entity.id
_entity.type
_entity.pdbx_description
1 polymer ?
#
loop_
_entity_poly.entity_id
_entity_poly.type
_entity_poly.pdbx_seq_one_letter_code
_entity_poly.pdbx_strand_id
1 'polypeptide(L)'
;MASDLPSSPSSHASSPSSHTSSPSCHAFDASSTSTTSLPSFHITVASVDEVRLALRFATPEVQLKFRLAPDSSLAEAHKLWQLVNAQGGGEAVLINPDRLSNKEEALRCVKSRLERLRRWKRHLDCKHNKVLVQVSKLDEVVDAGGPGVPPGYQPHRYDGLPAYIDLEQDVDKKEMMEHIEAIRALLLQGSPDGGDGSVDDCKNREAKEQLDIARFNLAYLELKATGLELLRGHLVGGIADLEKRFVDEPTHLGAGDAEFVRFIEVPMYADEAPPPQASHDFCC
;
A
#
# COMPACT_ATOMS: atom_id res chain seq x y z
N MET A 1 -64.34 -12.76 8.31
CA MET A 1 -63.95 -13.14 9.68
C MET A 1 -62.69 -12.33 9.96
N ALA A 2 -62.72 -11.19 10.68
CA ALA A 2 -63.28 -10.99 12.03
C ALA A 2 -62.77 -12.12 12.93
N SER A 3 -61.93 -11.92 13.95
CA SER A 3 -61.93 -10.91 15.03
C SER A 3 -60.70 -11.26 15.93
N ASP A 4 -60.17 -10.53 16.92
CA ASP A 4 -60.52 -9.28 17.64
C ASP A 4 -59.24 -8.61 18.19
N LEU A 5 -59.33 -7.33 18.56
CA LEU A 5 -58.48 -6.69 19.58
C LEU A 5 -59.21 -6.75 20.93
N PRO A 6 -58.46 -6.80 22.04
CA PRO A 6 -58.52 -5.70 23.02
C PRO A 6 -57.14 -5.44 23.69
N SER A 7 -56.91 -4.42 24.53
CA SER A 7 -57.43 -3.05 24.70
C SER A 7 -56.47 -2.30 25.64
N SER A 8 -56.43 -0.97 25.57
CA SER A 8 -55.57 -0.09 26.39
C SER A 8 -55.99 -0.06 27.89
N PRO A 9 -55.29 0.66 28.80
CA PRO A 9 -55.56 2.12 28.90
C PRO A 9 -54.45 3.06 29.45
N SER A 10 -54.64 4.36 29.15
CA SER A 10 -54.46 5.54 30.03
C SER A 10 -53.07 6.03 30.48
N SER A 11 -52.82 7.34 30.69
CA SER A 11 -53.52 8.58 30.25
C SER A 11 -52.77 9.87 30.69
N HIS A 12 -53.14 11.02 30.09
CA HIS A 12 -52.97 12.42 30.58
C HIS A 12 -51.54 13.00 30.70
N ALA A 13 -51.26 14.30 30.52
CA ALA A 13 -51.92 15.46 29.85
C ALA A 13 -50.82 16.57 29.67
N SER A 14 -50.99 17.81 29.16
CA SER A 14 -52.14 18.69 28.88
C SER A 14 -51.82 19.68 27.73
N SER A 15 -52.76 20.56 27.38
CA SER A 15 -52.55 21.87 26.71
C SER A 15 -53.13 22.99 27.60
N PRO A 16 -52.83 24.29 27.39
CA PRO A 16 -53.62 25.21 26.51
C PRO A 16 -52.72 26.22 25.72
N SER A 17 -53.06 26.86 24.57
CA SER A 17 -54.16 27.78 24.16
C SER A 17 -54.23 29.10 24.98
N SER A 18 -54.47 30.33 24.47
CA SER A 18 -54.68 30.90 23.11
C SER A 18 -54.85 32.46 23.19
N HIS A 19 -55.01 33.17 22.04
CA HIS A 19 -55.56 34.56 21.89
C HIS A 19 -54.63 35.78 22.23
N THR A 20 -54.73 37.02 21.69
CA THR A 20 -55.43 37.68 20.53
C THR A 20 -54.93 39.15 20.33
N SER A 21 -55.23 39.76 19.17
CA SER A 21 -55.47 41.22 18.92
C SER A 21 -54.32 42.20 18.54
N SER A 22 -54.59 42.98 17.48
CA SER A 22 -53.92 44.23 17.00
C SER A 22 -54.65 45.49 17.56
N PRO A 23 -54.43 46.78 17.17
CA PRO A 23 -53.49 47.36 16.17
C PRO A 23 -52.80 48.73 16.52
N SER A 24 -51.94 49.20 15.60
CA SER A 24 -51.70 50.62 15.20
C SER A 24 -51.16 51.69 16.18
N CYS A 25 -49.95 52.22 15.90
CA CYS A 25 -49.73 53.67 15.69
C CYS A 25 -48.38 53.96 14.98
N HIS A 26 -48.27 55.14 14.34
CA HIS A 26 -47.13 55.58 13.52
C HIS A 26 -45.91 56.02 14.35
N ALA A 27 -44.71 55.74 13.83
CA ALA A 27 -43.60 56.69 13.82
C ALA A 27 -42.72 56.45 12.59
N PHE A 28 -42.33 57.53 11.90
CA PHE A 28 -41.24 57.48 10.93
C PHE A 28 -39.94 57.24 11.69
N ASP A 29 -39.04 56.40 11.15
CA ASP A 29 -37.63 56.74 11.21
C ASP A 29 -36.90 56.28 9.95
N ALA A 30 -36.22 57.23 9.30
CA ALA A 30 -35.57 57.02 8.02
C ALA A 30 -34.08 56.75 8.22
N SER A 31 -33.66 55.49 8.02
CA SER A 31 -32.25 55.14 7.78
C SER A 31 -32.12 53.81 7.04
N SER A 32 -32.81 53.69 5.90
CA SER A 32 -32.45 52.70 4.88
C SER A 32 -31.22 53.20 4.13
N THR A 33 -30.04 52.95 4.70
CA THR A 33 -28.78 53.03 3.94
C THR A 33 -28.74 51.86 2.96
N SER A 34 -29.40 52.05 1.81
CA SER A 34 -29.34 51.14 0.68
C SER A 34 -27.90 51.09 0.14
N THR A 35 -27.09 50.21 0.73
CA THR A 35 -25.81 49.76 0.16
C THR A 35 -26.13 49.08 -1.16
N THR A 36 -26.08 49.88 -2.22
CA THR A 36 -26.39 49.43 -3.58
C THR A 36 -25.22 48.56 -4.03
N SER A 37 -25.29 47.26 -3.74
CA SER A 37 -24.27 46.31 -4.15
C SER A 37 -24.18 46.30 -5.67
N LEU A 38 -23.00 46.61 -6.21
CA LEU A 38 -22.75 46.54 -7.65
C LEU A 38 -23.12 45.14 -8.18
N PRO A 39 -23.72 45.03 -9.37
CA PRO A 39 -23.98 43.74 -9.99
C PRO A 39 -22.66 42.99 -10.16
N SER A 40 -22.56 41.79 -9.56
CA SER A 40 -21.32 41.01 -9.61
C SER A 40 -21.41 39.88 -10.61
N PHE A 41 -20.47 39.83 -11.55
CA PHE A 41 -20.39 38.78 -12.57
C PHE A 41 -19.35 37.73 -12.19
N HIS A 42 -19.67 36.47 -12.50
CA HIS A 42 -18.82 35.32 -12.25
C HIS A 42 -18.16 34.82 -13.53
N ILE A 43 -16.83 34.80 -13.55
CA ILE A 43 -16.04 34.30 -14.70
C ILE A 43 -15.21 33.12 -14.24
N THR A 44 -15.35 31.96 -14.90
CA THR A 44 -14.48 30.81 -14.65
C THR A 44 -13.20 30.99 -15.46
N VAL A 45 -12.05 30.83 -14.81
CA VAL A 45 -10.72 31.07 -15.40
C VAL A 45 -9.76 29.92 -15.09
N ALA A 46 -9.06 29.43 -16.12
CA ALA A 46 -8.03 28.40 -16.02
C ALA A 46 -6.61 28.97 -16.02
N SER A 47 -6.41 30.18 -16.56
CA SER A 47 -5.10 30.83 -16.71
C SER A 47 -5.11 32.32 -16.32
N VAL A 48 -3.91 32.85 -16.01
CA VAL A 48 -3.69 34.29 -15.75
C VAL A 48 -4.10 35.17 -16.94
N ASP A 49 -3.94 34.68 -18.17
CA ASP A 49 -4.25 35.46 -19.37
C ASP A 49 -5.75 35.61 -19.61
N GLU A 50 -6.58 34.65 -19.18
CA GLU A 50 -8.04 34.81 -19.13
C GLU A 50 -8.47 35.88 -18.13
N VAL A 51 -7.83 35.97 -16.96
CA VAL A 51 -8.10 37.06 -16.00
C VAL A 51 -7.68 38.42 -16.58
N ARG A 52 -6.50 38.51 -17.21
CA ARG A 52 -6.06 39.74 -17.89
C ARG A 52 -6.99 40.15 -19.02
N LEU A 53 -7.53 39.18 -19.77
CA LEU A 53 -8.51 39.42 -20.83
C LEU A 53 -9.83 39.94 -20.24
N ALA A 54 -10.35 39.29 -19.21
CA ALA A 54 -11.58 39.71 -18.52
C ALA A 54 -11.46 41.13 -17.93
N LEU A 55 -10.33 41.44 -17.26
CA LEU A 55 -10.06 42.77 -16.70
C LEU A 55 -9.97 43.86 -17.79
N ARG A 56 -9.47 43.55 -18.99
CA ARG A 56 -9.43 44.51 -20.12
C ARG A 56 -10.81 44.87 -20.67
N PHE A 57 -11.81 44.02 -20.49
CA PHE A 57 -13.19 44.25 -20.89
C PHE A 57 -14.11 44.63 -19.71
N ALA A 58 -13.54 44.82 -18.51
CA ALA A 58 -14.26 45.23 -17.33
C ALA A 58 -14.74 46.69 -17.44
N THR A 59 -16.00 46.93 -17.13
CA THR A 59 -16.52 48.27 -16.86
C THR A 59 -16.48 48.55 -15.35
N PRO A 60 -16.14 49.78 -14.91
CA PRO A 60 -16.00 50.11 -13.48
C PRO A 60 -17.29 50.03 -12.65
N GLU A 61 -18.43 49.77 -13.30
CA GLU A 61 -19.75 49.59 -12.67
C GLU A 61 -20.03 48.14 -12.23
N VAL A 62 -19.12 47.20 -12.51
CA VAL A 62 -19.31 45.76 -12.29
C VAL A 62 -18.19 45.20 -11.40
N GLN A 63 -18.56 44.51 -10.33
CA GLN A 63 -17.57 43.75 -9.54
C GLN A 63 -17.29 42.40 -10.22
N LEU A 64 -16.04 42.15 -10.60
CA LEU A 64 -15.62 40.89 -11.18
C LEU A 64 -15.24 39.88 -10.10
N LYS A 65 -15.82 38.69 -10.19
CA LYS A 65 -15.54 37.58 -9.27
C LYS A 65 -15.08 36.38 -10.08
N PHE A 66 -13.85 35.96 -9.85
CA PHE A 66 -13.21 34.87 -10.58
C PHE A 66 -13.42 33.53 -9.86
N ARG A 67 -13.75 32.49 -10.63
CA ARG A 67 -13.82 31.10 -10.16
C ARG A 67 -12.67 30.33 -10.80
N LEU A 68 -11.83 29.70 -10.00
CA LEU A 68 -10.78 28.82 -10.49
C LEU A 68 -11.41 27.62 -11.22
N ALA A 69 -11.06 27.43 -12.48
CA ALA A 69 -11.50 26.31 -13.29
C ALA A 69 -11.00 24.98 -12.71
N PRO A 70 -11.80 23.89 -12.76
CA PRO A 70 -11.43 22.61 -12.15
C PRO A 70 -10.12 22.04 -12.76
N ASP A 71 -10.03 22.13 -14.08
CA ASP A 71 -8.92 21.75 -14.95
C ASP A 71 -7.73 22.73 -14.94
N SER A 72 -7.75 23.79 -14.13
CA SER A 72 -6.52 24.56 -13.87
C SER A 72 -5.41 23.67 -13.31
N SER A 73 -4.18 23.87 -13.77
CA SER A 73 -3.01 23.24 -13.13
C SER A 73 -2.75 23.88 -11.77
N LEU A 74 -2.10 23.16 -10.84
CA LEU A 74 -1.67 23.76 -9.57
C LEU A 74 -0.82 25.03 -9.81
N ALA A 75 0.11 25.00 -10.78
CA ALA A 75 0.96 26.15 -11.08
C ALA A 75 0.16 27.39 -11.53
N GLU A 76 -0.85 27.23 -12.38
CA GLU A 76 -1.73 28.35 -12.77
C GLU A 76 -2.63 28.80 -11.61
N ALA A 77 -3.14 27.87 -10.79
CA ALA A 77 -3.92 28.20 -9.60
C ALA A 77 -3.12 29.07 -8.61
N HIS A 78 -1.84 28.76 -8.37
CA HIS A 78 -0.94 29.61 -7.57
C HIS A 78 -0.74 31.00 -8.18
N LYS A 79 -0.49 31.10 -9.50
CA LYS A 79 -0.31 32.39 -10.18
C LYS A 79 -1.59 33.24 -10.13
N LEU A 80 -2.76 32.62 -10.33
CA LEU A 80 -4.06 33.27 -10.23
C LEU A 80 -4.33 33.80 -8.82
N TRP A 81 -4.04 33.00 -7.79
CA TRP A 81 -4.14 33.41 -6.39
C TRP A 81 -3.19 34.57 -6.05
N GLN A 82 -1.95 34.52 -6.53
CA GLN A 82 -0.98 35.61 -6.37
C GLN A 82 -1.45 36.89 -7.08
N LEU A 83 -1.96 36.79 -8.31
CA LEU A 83 -2.45 37.93 -9.08
C LEU A 83 -3.60 38.64 -8.35
N VAL A 84 -4.63 37.89 -7.96
CA VAL A 84 -5.84 38.42 -7.32
C VAL A 84 -5.51 39.05 -5.96
N ASN A 85 -4.61 38.45 -5.16
CA ASN A 85 -4.21 39.01 -3.86
C ASN A 85 -3.23 40.19 -3.98
N ALA A 86 -2.33 40.18 -4.97
CA ALA A 86 -1.40 41.30 -5.21
C ALA A 86 -2.12 42.57 -5.71
N GLN A 87 -3.30 42.42 -6.33
CA GLN A 87 -4.11 43.55 -6.82
C GLN A 87 -4.85 44.34 -5.74
N GLY A 88 -4.74 43.98 -4.46
CA GLY A 88 -4.74 44.94 -3.35
C GLY A 88 -5.95 45.87 -3.18
N GLY A 89 -7.15 45.51 -3.65
CA GLY A 89 -8.38 46.25 -3.35
C GLY A 89 -9.50 46.20 -4.39
N GLY A 90 -10.56 45.43 -4.10
CA GLY A 90 -11.92 45.74 -4.53
C GLY A 90 -12.45 45.08 -5.82
N GLU A 91 -11.72 45.15 -6.94
CA GLU A 91 -12.28 44.83 -8.26
C GLU A 91 -12.29 43.34 -8.63
N ALA A 92 -11.37 42.53 -8.08
CA ALA A 92 -11.21 41.12 -8.38
C ALA A 92 -11.19 40.27 -7.10
N VAL A 93 -12.05 39.24 -7.03
CA VAL A 93 -12.11 38.30 -5.88
C VAL A 93 -12.16 36.86 -6.39
N LEU A 94 -11.32 35.97 -5.83
CA LEU A 94 -11.41 34.53 -6.09
C LEU A 94 -12.45 33.89 -5.17
N ILE A 95 -13.45 33.20 -5.74
CA ILE A 95 -14.64 32.75 -5.00
C ILE A 95 -14.45 31.35 -4.36
N ASN A 96 -13.49 30.57 -4.85
CA ASN A 96 -13.26 29.17 -4.46
C ASN A 96 -11.79 28.90 -4.07
N PRO A 97 -11.26 29.58 -3.02
CA PRO A 97 -9.89 29.34 -2.52
C PRO A 97 -9.67 27.90 -2.07
N ASP A 98 -10.71 27.22 -1.59
CA ASP A 98 -10.64 25.82 -1.13
C ASP A 98 -10.16 24.88 -2.23
N ARG A 99 -10.43 25.17 -3.50
CA ARG A 99 -9.87 24.38 -4.60
C ARG A 99 -8.35 24.44 -4.62
N LEU A 100 -7.72 25.61 -4.42
CA LEU A 100 -6.27 25.71 -4.33
C LEU A 100 -5.74 24.87 -3.16
N SER A 101 -6.38 24.94 -1.98
CA SER A 101 -6.05 24.11 -0.82
C SER A 101 -6.12 22.61 -1.15
N ASN A 102 -7.20 22.17 -1.83
CA ASN A 102 -7.37 20.78 -2.26
C ASN A 102 -6.28 20.34 -3.25
N LYS A 103 -5.85 21.21 -4.18
CA LYS A 103 -4.72 20.92 -5.09
C LYS A 103 -3.37 20.86 -4.36
N GLU A 104 -3.14 21.70 -3.34
CA GLU A 104 -1.93 21.64 -2.52
C GLU A 104 -1.87 20.38 -1.64
N GLU A 105 -2.99 20.03 -1.01
CA GLU A 105 -3.12 18.83 -0.19
C GLU A 105 -2.94 17.55 -1.01
N ALA A 106 -3.47 17.53 -2.24
CA ALA A 106 -3.20 16.48 -3.22
C ALA A 106 -1.70 16.23 -3.42
N LEU A 107 -0.96 17.30 -3.72
CA LEU A 107 0.47 17.21 -4.00
C LEU A 107 1.24 16.81 -2.73
N ARG A 108 0.80 17.25 -1.55
CA ARG A 108 1.33 16.82 -0.25
C ARG A 108 1.12 15.32 -0.02
N CYS A 109 -0.07 14.81 -0.34
CA CYS A 109 -0.40 13.39 -0.28
C CYS A 109 0.49 12.57 -1.24
N VAL A 110 0.57 12.96 -2.52
CA VAL A 110 1.43 12.30 -3.53
C VAL A 110 2.89 12.28 -3.06
N LYS A 111 3.44 13.41 -2.61
CA LYS A 111 4.82 13.51 -2.09
C LYS A 111 5.06 12.59 -0.88
N SER A 112 4.08 12.49 0.03
CA SER A 112 4.14 11.56 1.18
C SER A 112 4.15 10.09 0.74
N ARG A 113 3.33 9.73 -0.26
CA ARG A 113 3.29 8.38 -0.85
C ARG A 113 4.59 8.02 -1.57
N LEU A 114 5.13 8.95 -2.38
CA LEU A 114 6.45 8.80 -3.01
C LEU A 114 7.55 8.58 -1.97
N GLU A 115 7.58 9.32 -0.86
CA GLU A 115 8.59 9.13 0.17
C GLU A 115 8.44 7.80 0.93
N ARG A 116 7.24 7.22 1.01
CA ARG A 116 7.06 5.84 1.49
C ARG A 116 7.63 4.81 0.52
N LEU A 117 7.44 4.99 -0.79
CA LEU A 117 8.08 4.15 -1.81
C LEU A 117 9.62 4.27 -1.77
N ARG A 118 10.16 5.49 -1.59
CA ARG A 118 11.62 5.69 -1.40
C ARG A 118 12.15 5.05 -0.11
N ARG A 119 11.36 5.02 0.97
CA ARG A 119 11.68 4.23 2.18
C ARG A 119 11.67 2.73 1.90
N TRP A 120 10.72 2.22 1.11
CA TRP A 120 10.71 0.82 0.69
C TRP A 120 11.94 0.44 -0.14
N LYS A 121 12.32 1.28 -1.10
CA LYS A 121 13.55 1.10 -1.87
C LYS A 121 14.76 0.94 -0.95
N ARG A 122 14.96 1.86 0.02
CA ARG A 122 16.05 1.77 1.00
C ARG A 122 16.01 0.49 1.85
N HIS A 123 14.82 -0.03 2.16
CA HIS A 123 14.66 -1.29 2.89
C HIS A 123 15.00 -2.51 2.00
N LEU A 124 14.61 -2.49 0.72
CA LEU A 124 15.00 -3.50 -0.26
C LEU A 124 16.52 -3.49 -0.52
N ASP A 125 17.14 -2.31 -0.72
CA ASP A 125 18.59 -2.14 -0.85
C ASP A 125 19.32 -2.77 0.37
N CYS A 126 18.86 -2.49 1.60
CA CYS A 126 19.40 -3.09 2.82
C CYS A 126 19.23 -4.62 2.87
N LYS A 127 18.08 -5.16 2.42
CA LYS A 127 17.83 -6.62 2.37
C LYS A 127 18.68 -7.29 1.30
N HIS A 128 18.81 -6.69 0.12
CA HIS A 128 19.61 -7.18 -0.99
C HIS A 128 21.08 -7.29 -0.58
N ASN A 129 21.65 -6.21 -0.01
CA ASN A 129 23.03 -6.21 0.49
C ASN A 129 23.26 -7.28 1.57
N LYS A 130 22.29 -7.52 2.47
CA LYS A 130 22.37 -8.61 3.46
C LYS A 130 22.39 -10.00 2.81
N VAL A 131 21.61 -10.21 1.73
CA VAL A 131 21.62 -11.48 0.98
C VAL A 131 22.95 -11.65 0.25
N LEU A 132 23.44 -10.63 -0.45
CA LEU A 132 24.74 -10.69 -1.15
C LEU A 132 25.90 -11.02 -0.20
N VAL A 133 25.93 -10.45 1.01
CA VAL A 133 26.95 -10.80 2.03
C VAL A 133 26.86 -12.28 2.46
N GLN A 134 25.68 -12.89 2.45
CA GLN A 134 25.54 -14.33 2.74
C GLN A 134 25.86 -15.20 1.52
N VAL A 135 25.58 -14.74 0.29
CA VAL A 135 26.03 -15.38 -0.95
C VAL A 135 27.55 -15.48 -0.94
N SER A 136 28.29 -14.36 -0.85
CA SER A 136 29.77 -14.38 -0.87
C SER A 136 30.38 -15.28 0.22
N LYS A 137 29.83 -15.26 1.44
CA LYS A 137 30.32 -16.12 2.53
C LYS A 137 30.08 -17.61 2.27
N LEU A 138 28.96 -17.96 1.65
CA LEU A 138 28.63 -19.35 1.37
C LEU A 138 29.35 -19.85 0.11
N ASP A 139 29.58 -18.96 -0.85
CA ASP A 139 30.41 -19.17 -2.05
C ASP A 139 31.86 -19.51 -1.62
N GLU A 140 32.47 -18.70 -0.76
CA GLU A 140 33.78 -18.97 -0.14
C GLU A 140 33.84 -20.35 0.56
N VAL A 141 32.74 -20.77 1.22
CA VAL A 141 32.65 -22.09 1.87
C VAL A 141 32.50 -23.22 0.85
N VAL A 142 31.75 -23.03 -0.23
CA VAL A 142 31.58 -24.02 -1.31
C VAL A 142 32.90 -24.20 -2.08
N ASP A 143 33.61 -23.11 -2.39
CA ASP A 143 34.94 -23.11 -3.01
C ASP A 143 35.99 -23.81 -2.14
N ALA A 144 35.89 -23.67 -0.81
CA ALA A 144 36.73 -24.40 0.14
C ALA A 144 36.41 -25.91 0.25
N GLY A 145 35.43 -26.42 -0.50
CA GLY A 145 35.01 -27.83 -0.46
C GLY A 145 33.82 -28.12 0.49
N GLY A 146 33.14 -27.09 0.97
CA GLY A 146 31.99 -27.17 1.86
C GLY A 146 32.34 -26.98 3.34
N PRO A 147 31.35 -26.97 4.24
CA PRO A 147 31.58 -26.82 5.68
C PRO A 147 32.26 -28.05 6.33
N GLY A 148 32.43 -29.14 5.57
CA GLY A 148 32.99 -30.40 6.04
C GLY A 148 32.05 -31.18 6.96
N VAL A 149 32.60 -32.21 7.59
CA VAL A 149 31.88 -33.05 8.56
C VAL A 149 31.75 -32.30 9.90
N PRO A 150 30.56 -32.26 10.54
CA PRO A 150 30.39 -31.60 11.83
C PRO A 150 31.34 -32.13 12.93
N PRO A 151 31.87 -31.25 13.81
CA PRO A 151 32.68 -31.68 14.95
C PRO A 151 31.92 -32.68 15.84
N GLY A 152 32.51 -33.85 16.06
CA GLY A 152 31.88 -34.92 16.85
C GLY A 152 30.94 -35.84 16.07
N TYR A 153 30.83 -35.72 14.75
CA TYR A 153 30.11 -36.69 13.92
C TYR A 153 30.60 -38.13 14.16
N GLN A 154 29.66 -38.99 14.53
CA GLN A 154 29.86 -40.44 14.61
C GLN A 154 28.86 -41.10 13.67
N PRO A 155 29.31 -41.89 12.67
CA PRO A 155 28.42 -42.67 11.83
C PRO A 155 27.58 -43.61 12.69
N HIS A 156 26.28 -43.37 12.76
CA HIS A 156 25.35 -44.25 13.46
C HIS A 156 25.06 -45.46 12.58
N ARG A 157 25.69 -46.60 12.89
CA ARG A 157 25.29 -47.89 12.36
C ARG A 157 24.00 -48.30 13.09
N TYR A 158 22.90 -48.35 12.36
CA TYR A 158 21.70 -49.05 12.84
C TYR A 158 21.92 -50.54 12.66
N ASP A 159 22.50 -51.17 13.68
CA ASP A 159 22.36 -52.62 13.83
C ASP A 159 20.85 -52.90 13.95
N GLY A 160 20.30 -53.57 12.94
CA GLY A 160 18.88 -53.90 12.92
C GLY A 160 18.50 -54.70 14.16
N LEU A 161 17.25 -54.53 14.63
CA LEU A 161 16.70 -55.38 15.69
C LEU A 161 17.03 -56.85 15.39
N PRO A 162 17.53 -57.64 16.35
CA PRO A 162 17.82 -59.04 16.12
C PRO A 162 16.52 -59.71 15.66
N ALA A 163 16.52 -60.14 14.41
CA ALA A 163 15.35 -60.76 13.82
C ALA A 163 15.11 -62.10 14.53
N TYR A 164 14.08 -62.15 15.37
CA TYR A 164 13.52 -63.41 15.86
C TYR A 164 12.81 -64.08 14.67
N ILE A 165 13.60 -64.77 13.85
CA ILE A 165 13.10 -65.60 12.76
C ILE A 165 12.46 -66.84 13.39
N ASP A 166 11.17 -67.03 13.14
CA ASP A 166 10.50 -68.27 13.45
C ASP A 166 10.99 -69.35 12.46
N LEU A 167 11.75 -70.32 12.96
CA LEU A 167 12.37 -71.37 12.15
C LEU A 167 11.38 -72.48 11.76
N GLU A 168 10.17 -72.49 12.31
CA GLU A 168 9.12 -73.49 12.02
C GLU A 168 8.05 -72.97 11.04
N GLN A 169 8.28 -71.82 10.38
CA GLN A 169 7.34 -71.26 9.42
C GLN A 169 7.32 -72.07 8.11
N ASP A 170 6.29 -72.90 7.93
CA ASP A 170 6.12 -73.76 6.76
C ASP A 170 5.61 -72.95 5.54
N VAL A 171 6.55 -72.37 4.80
CA VAL A 171 6.33 -71.52 3.62
C VAL A 171 6.88 -72.19 2.36
N ASP A 172 6.16 -72.08 1.24
CA ASP A 172 6.66 -72.58 -0.05
C ASP A 172 8.01 -71.94 -0.40
N LYS A 173 9.01 -72.78 -0.67
CA LYS A 173 10.39 -72.34 -0.90
C LYS A 173 10.56 -71.42 -2.09
N LYS A 174 9.70 -71.53 -3.12
CA LYS A 174 9.74 -70.70 -4.32
C LYS A 174 9.16 -69.32 -4.02
N GLU A 175 8.01 -69.26 -3.34
CA GLU A 175 7.38 -68.01 -2.91
C GLU A 175 8.28 -67.23 -1.93
N MET A 176 8.93 -67.94 -1.00
CA MET A 176 9.92 -67.35 -0.09
C MET A 176 11.14 -66.79 -0.83
N MET A 177 11.68 -67.49 -1.83
CA MET A 177 12.80 -66.99 -2.65
C MET A 177 12.41 -65.71 -3.42
N GLU A 178 11.25 -65.74 -4.10
CA GLU A 178 10.73 -64.58 -4.84
C GLU A 178 10.48 -63.38 -3.91
N HIS A 179 10.01 -63.62 -2.68
CA HIS A 179 9.83 -62.58 -1.67
C HIS A 179 11.16 -62.00 -1.15
N ILE A 180 12.17 -62.85 -0.91
CA ILE A 180 13.53 -62.42 -0.53
C ILE A 180 14.16 -61.57 -1.64
N GLU A 181 14.01 -61.96 -2.90
CA GLU A 181 14.50 -61.19 -4.05
C GLU A 181 13.77 -59.86 -4.19
N ALA A 182 12.44 -59.83 -4.01
CA ALA A 182 11.65 -58.59 -4.01
C ALA A 182 12.05 -57.63 -2.88
N ILE A 183 12.19 -58.12 -1.64
CA ILE A 183 12.67 -57.30 -0.51
C ILE A 183 14.09 -56.81 -0.77
N ARG A 184 15.00 -57.66 -1.25
CA ARG A 184 16.37 -57.27 -1.58
C ARG A 184 16.40 -56.19 -2.67
N ALA A 185 15.57 -56.30 -3.70
CA ALA A 185 15.45 -55.29 -4.75
C ALA A 185 14.95 -53.95 -4.18
N LEU A 186 13.92 -53.95 -3.34
CA LEU A 186 13.40 -52.74 -2.68
C LEU A 186 14.46 -52.07 -1.78
N LEU A 187 15.19 -52.86 -0.99
CA LEU A 187 16.26 -52.36 -0.13
C LEU A 187 17.44 -51.78 -0.93
N LEU A 188 17.86 -52.44 -2.01
CA LEU A 188 18.94 -51.95 -2.89
C LEU A 188 18.52 -50.72 -3.71
N GLN A 189 17.22 -50.52 -3.96
CA GLN A 189 16.73 -49.37 -4.72
C GLN A 189 16.64 -48.08 -3.88
N GLY A 190 16.55 -48.19 -2.55
CA GLY A 190 16.46 -47.06 -1.62
C GLY A 190 17.67 -46.85 -0.69
N SER A 191 18.58 -47.83 -0.57
CA SER A 191 19.73 -47.75 0.34
C SER A 191 21.01 -47.31 -0.38
N PRO A 192 21.71 -46.26 0.09
CA PRO A 192 22.98 -45.84 -0.50
C PRO A 192 24.09 -46.83 -0.14
N ASP A 193 24.47 -47.68 -1.10
CA ASP A 193 25.56 -48.67 -1.08
C ASP A 193 25.92 -49.21 0.31
N GLY A 194 25.09 -50.16 0.78
CA GLY A 194 25.23 -50.82 2.09
C GLY A 194 26.40 -51.81 2.20
N GLY A 195 27.56 -51.47 1.67
CA GLY A 195 28.81 -52.14 2.00
C GLY A 195 29.22 -51.88 3.45
N ASP A 196 30.18 -52.66 3.97
CA ASP A 196 30.80 -52.44 5.29
C ASP A 196 31.75 -51.23 5.23
N GLY A 197 31.20 -50.07 4.89
CA GLY A 197 31.91 -48.82 4.68
C GLY A 197 32.68 -48.44 5.94
N SER A 198 33.95 -48.11 5.76
CA SER A 198 34.80 -47.64 6.84
C SER A 198 34.19 -46.37 7.46
N VAL A 199 34.60 -46.05 8.68
CA VAL A 199 34.23 -44.78 9.34
C VAL A 199 34.58 -43.58 8.46
N ASP A 200 35.63 -43.69 7.63
CA ASP A 200 36.05 -42.64 6.71
C ASP A 200 35.19 -42.57 5.44
N ASP A 201 34.64 -43.68 4.94
CA ASP A 201 33.67 -43.66 3.84
C ASP A 201 32.37 -42.93 4.27
N CYS A 202 31.90 -43.18 5.49
CA CYS A 202 30.76 -42.46 6.07
C CYS A 202 31.04 -40.96 6.21
N LYS A 203 32.24 -40.56 6.68
CA LYS A 203 32.65 -39.15 6.74
C LYS A 203 32.74 -38.51 5.35
N ASN A 204 33.28 -39.23 4.36
CA ASN A 204 33.40 -38.74 2.99
C ASN A 204 32.01 -38.53 2.35
N ARG A 205 31.06 -39.44 2.61
CA ARG A 205 29.66 -39.27 2.21
C ARG A 205 29.01 -38.06 2.88
N GLU A 206 29.14 -37.93 4.21
CA GLU A 206 28.61 -36.79 4.96
C GLU A 206 29.19 -35.46 4.44
N ALA A 207 30.51 -35.37 4.26
CA ALA A 207 31.16 -34.17 3.72
C ALA A 207 30.61 -33.77 2.34
N LYS A 208 30.35 -34.77 1.48
CA LYS A 208 29.75 -34.54 0.16
C LYS A 208 28.29 -34.08 0.27
N GLU A 209 27.49 -34.70 1.12
CA GLU A 209 26.09 -34.30 1.36
C GLU A 209 26.02 -32.86 1.93
N GLN A 210 26.90 -32.51 2.88
CA GLN A 210 27.01 -31.14 3.42
C GLN A 210 27.44 -30.12 2.35
N LEU A 211 28.35 -30.48 1.44
CA LEU A 211 28.72 -29.65 0.29
C LEU A 211 27.55 -29.46 -0.69
N ASP A 212 26.79 -30.51 -1.00
CA ASP A 212 25.64 -30.43 -1.89
C ASP A 212 24.48 -29.63 -1.26
N ILE A 213 24.29 -29.72 0.07
CA ILE A 213 23.40 -28.82 0.82
C ILE A 213 23.89 -27.36 0.77
N ALA A 214 25.19 -27.12 0.92
CA ALA A 214 25.78 -25.78 0.82
C ALA A 214 25.56 -25.16 -0.57
N ARG A 215 25.75 -25.94 -1.64
CA ARG A 215 25.45 -25.55 -3.04
C ARG A 215 23.97 -25.22 -3.26
N PHE A 216 23.06 -26.04 -2.72
CA PHE A 216 21.63 -25.75 -2.78
C PHE A 216 21.28 -24.43 -2.07
N ASN A 217 21.83 -24.22 -0.88
CA ASN A 217 21.63 -22.99 -0.11
C ASN A 217 22.20 -21.76 -0.84
N LEU A 218 23.34 -21.90 -1.54
CA LEU A 218 23.94 -20.85 -2.37
C LEU A 218 23.00 -20.45 -3.50
N ALA A 219 22.58 -21.42 -4.34
CA ALA A 219 21.65 -21.17 -5.44
C ALA A 219 20.31 -20.56 -4.97
N TYR A 220 19.82 -20.96 -3.80
CA TYR A 220 18.63 -20.38 -3.18
C TYR A 220 18.83 -18.91 -2.73
N LEU A 221 20.02 -18.54 -2.25
CA LEU A 221 20.36 -17.16 -1.90
C LEU A 221 20.59 -16.28 -3.15
N GLU A 222 21.20 -16.82 -4.20
CA GLU A 222 21.34 -16.15 -5.51
C GLU A 222 19.99 -15.86 -6.16
N LEU A 223 19.06 -16.83 -6.12
CA LEU A 223 17.69 -16.65 -6.58
C LEU A 223 16.97 -15.54 -5.79
N LYS A 224 17.19 -15.47 -4.47
CA LYS A 224 16.67 -14.38 -3.62
C LYS A 224 17.30 -13.03 -3.97
N ALA A 225 18.60 -12.97 -4.22
CA ALA A 225 19.27 -11.73 -4.62
C ALA A 225 18.68 -11.20 -5.93
N THR A 226 18.59 -12.08 -6.95
CA THR A 226 17.99 -11.79 -8.26
C THR A 226 16.55 -11.28 -8.13
N GLY A 227 15.72 -11.94 -7.31
CA GLY A 227 14.34 -11.52 -7.06
C GLY A 227 14.24 -10.14 -6.39
N LEU A 228 15.13 -9.83 -5.44
CA LEU A 228 15.19 -8.52 -4.79
C LEU A 228 15.65 -7.41 -5.75
N GLU A 229 16.62 -7.70 -6.63
CA GLU A 229 17.10 -6.74 -7.63
C GLU A 229 16.02 -6.43 -8.69
N LEU A 230 15.25 -7.44 -9.13
CA LEU A 230 14.10 -7.22 -10.02
C LEU A 230 13.02 -6.34 -9.37
N LEU A 231 12.64 -6.63 -8.11
CA LEU A 231 11.69 -5.81 -7.35
C LEU A 231 12.19 -4.37 -7.18
N ARG A 232 13.48 -4.20 -6.89
CA ARG A 232 14.16 -2.90 -6.81
C ARG A 232 14.10 -2.13 -8.13
N GLY A 233 14.36 -2.80 -9.25
CA GLY A 233 14.27 -2.22 -10.60
C GLY A 233 12.88 -1.71 -10.91
N HIS A 234 11.84 -2.54 -10.70
CA HIS A 234 10.44 -2.14 -10.87
C HIS A 234 10.05 -0.96 -9.97
N LEU A 235 10.49 -0.95 -8.71
CA LEU A 235 10.21 0.13 -7.77
C LEU A 235 10.88 1.45 -8.19
N VAL A 236 12.13 1.41 -8.67
CA VAL A 236 12.82 2.60 -9.16
C VAL A 236 12.13 3.18 -10.40
N GLY A 237 11.76 2.34 -11.37
CA GLY A 237 11.01 2.77 -12.55
C GLY A 237 9.65 3.37 -12.18
N GLY A 238 8.88 2.68 -11.33
CA GLY A 238 7.58 3.14 -10.87
C GLY A 238 7.62 4.45 -10.08
N ILE A 239 8.65 4.67 -9.25
CA ILE A 239 8.85 5.96 -8.56
C ILE A 239 9.10 7.08 -9.58
N ALA A 240 9.99 6.88 -10.56
CA ALA A 240 10.31 7.88 -11.57
C ALA A 240 9.10 8.22 -12.46
N ASP A 241 8.31 7.22 -12.86
CA ASP A 241 7.06 7.41 -13.61
C ASP A 241 6.02 8.22 -12.82
N LEU A 242 5.89 7.98 -11.51
CA LEU A 242 4.99 8.72 -10.64
C LEU A 242 5.48 10.16 -10.37
N GLU A 243 6.79 10.36 -10.19
CA GLU A 243 7.41 11.68 -10.05
C GLU A 243 7.14 12.53 -11.30
N LYS A 244 7.46 12.00 -12.49
CA LYS A 244 7.19 12.70 -13.76
C LYS A 244 5.72 13.09 -13.92
N ARG A 245 4.80 12.13 -13.74
CA ARG A 245 3.35 12.33 -13.99
C ARG A 245 2.66 13.25 -12.98
N PHE A 246 3.13 13.30 -11.73
CA PHE A 246 2.40 13.98 -10.65
C PHE A 246 3.14 15.13 -9.97
N VAL A 247 4.45 15.26 -10.17
CA VAL A 247 5.28 16.33 -9.59
C VAL A 247 5.80 17.29 -10.67
N ASP A 248 6.27 16.75 -11.81
CA ASP A 248 6.94 17.55 -12.85
C ASP A 248 5.98 18.09 -13.92
N GLU A 249 5.01 17.27 -14.35
CA GLU A 249 3.99 17.68 -15.32
C GLU A 249 2.88 18.56 -14.67
N PRO A 250 2.29 19.53 -15.42
CA PRO A 250 1.28 20.44 -14.89
C PRO A 250 -0.03 19.69 -14.57
N THR A 251 -0.17 19.24 -13.33
CA THR A 251 -1.23 18.31 -12.96
C THR A 251 -2.55 18.97 -12.56
N HIS A 252 -3.64 18.31 -12.97
CA HIS A 252 -5.02 18.62 -12.58
C HIS A 252 -5.43 17.93 -11.26
N LEU A 253 -4.46 17.57 -10.42
CA LEU A 253 -4.72 17.07 -9.07
C LEU A 253 -5.69 18.03 -8.35
N GLY A 254 -6.68 17.50 -7.61
CA GLY A 254 -7.61 18.29 -6.79
C GLY A 254 -8.62 19.12 -7.60
N ALA A 255 -8.96 18.70 -8.82
CA ALA A 255 -9.87 19.42 -9.71
C ALA A 255 -11.36 19.40 -9.30
N GLY A 256 -11.80 18.39 -8.57
CA GLY A 256 -13.22 18.17 -8.24
C GLY A 256 -13.64 18.69 -6.87
N ASP A 257 -14.95 18.82 -6.69
CA ASP A 257 -15.56 19.09 -5.38
C ASP A 257 -15.64 17.79 -4.52
N ALA A 258 -15.54 16.62 -5.18
CA ALA A 258 -15.12 15.31 -4.66
C ALA A 258 -14.63 14.44 -5.86
N GLU A 259 -13.85 13.37 -5.73
CA GLU A 259 -12.97 12.92 -4.63
C GLU A 259 -11.47 13.10 -5.03
N PHE A 260 -10.55 12.81 -4.10
CA PHE A 260 -9.42 11.93 -4.47
C PHE A 260 -9.90 10.50 -4.48
N VAL A 261 -9.96 9.85 -5.65
CA VAL A 261 -10.24 8.40 -5.75
C VAL A 261 -9.35 7.70 -4.72
N ARG A 262 -9.98 7.21 -3.65
CA ARG A 262 -9.29 6.92 -2.38
C ARG A 262 -8.05 6.08 -2.66
N PHE A 263 -6.85 6.61 -2.34
CA PHE A 263 -5.61 5.86 -2.54
C PHE A 263 -5.73 4.51 -1.83
N ILE A 264 -5.86 3.44 -2.61
CA ILE A 264 -6.03 2.08 -2.09
C ILE A 264 -4.69 1.69 -1.47
N GLU A 265 -4.63 1.77 -0.15
CA GLU A 265 -3.44 1.44 0.62
C GLU A 265 -3.45 -0.04 0.97
N VAL A 266 -2.59 -0.81 0.30
CA VAL A 266 -2.24 -2.16 0.73
C VAL A 266 -0.96 -2.06 1.57
N PRO A 267 -0.95 -2.54 2.83
CA PRO A 267 0.26 -2.53 3.64
C PRO A 267 1.31 -3.43 3.02
N MET A 268 2.55 -2.94 2.92
CA MET A 268 3.64 -3.66 2.22
C MET A 268 4.56 -4.45 3.16
N TYR A 269 4.35 -4.34 4.48
CA TYR A 269 4.99 -5.17 5.49
C TYR A 269 4.02 -5.48 6.62
N ALA A 270 4.27 -6.58 7.35
CA ALA A 270 3.49 -6.96 8.53
C ALA A 270 3.51 -5.91 9.64
N ASP A 271 4.62 -5.17 9.79
CA ASP A 271 4.80 -4.12 10.81
C ASP A 271 4.35 -2.73 10.33
N GLU A 272 3.77 -2.63 9.12
CA GLU A 272 3.25 -1.36 8.59
C GLU A 272 1.87 -1.08 9.20
N ALA A 273 1.85 -0.79 10.50
CA ALA A 273 0.70 -0.21 11.16
C ALA A 273 0.22 0.98 10.30
N PRO A 274 -1.07 1.06 9.94
CA PRO A 274 -1.56 2.19 9.18
C PRO A 274 -1.19 3.47 9.94
N PRO A 275 -0.73 4.53 9.26
CA PRO A 275 -0.60 5.82 9.94
C PRO A 275 -1.93 6.09 10.64
N PRO A 276 -1.93 6.58 11.90
CA PRO A 276 -3.17 6.81 12.62
C PRO A 276 -4.07 7.60 11.69
N GLN A 277 -5.21 7.03 11.32
CA GLN A 277 -6.18 7.73 10.50
C GLN A 277 -6.55 8.94 11.34
N ALA A 278 -6.05 10.11 10.94
CA ALA A 278 -6.57 11.37 11.44
C ALA A 278 -8.06 11.27 11.15
N SER A 279 -8.86 11.26 12.21
CA SER A 279 -10.30 11.00 12.19
C SER A 279 -11.00 12.18 11.53
N HIS A 280 -10.83 12.22 10.22
CA HIS A 280 -11.44 13.12 9.27
C HIS A 280 -12.35 12.26 8.40
N ASP A 281 -13.39 11.76 9.07
CA ASP A 281 -14.69 11.52 8.47
C ASP A 281 -15.21 12.85 7.91
N PHE A 282 -14.66 13.28 6.77
CA PHE A 282 -15.27 14.32 5.96
C PHE A 282 -16.44 13.69 5.19
N CYS A 283 -17.56 13.56 5.88
CA CYS A 283 -18.86 13.63 5.24
C CYS A 283 -19.07 15.06 4.73
N CYS A 284 -18.92 15.25 3.41
CA CYS A 284 -19.49 16.34 2.62
C CYS A 284 -19.74 15.79 1.21
#